data_AF-A0A7X6X1T3-F1
#
_entry.id   AF-A0A7X6X1T3-F1
#
_cell.length_a   1.000
_cell.length_b   1.000
_cell.length_c   1.000
_cell.angle_alpha   90.00
_cell.angle_beta   90.00
_cell.angle_gamma   90.00
#
_symmetry.space_group_name_H-M   'P 1'
#
loop_
_entity.id
_entity.type
_entity.pdbx_description
1 polymer ?
#
loop_
_entity_poly.entity_id
_entity_poly.type
_entity_poly.pdbx_seq_one_letter_code
_entity_poly.pdbx_strand_id
1 'polypeptide(L)' 'MLAVPEVSLIFKIASIAIIISIFYSFLRQAGRDEYAYMILLAGLAVVFMLAIPAIMDLFQAVERVFNLY' A
#
# COMPACT_ATOMS: atom_id res chain seq x y z
N MET A 1 13.36 3.16 22.04
CA MET A 1 11.98 3.64 22.24
C MET A 1 11.73 4.82 21.29
N LEU A 2 11.59 4.54 20.00
CA LEU A 2 11.21 5.50 18.95
C LEU A 2 10.35 4.74 17.94
N ALA A 3 9.13 4.39 18.34
CA ALA A 3 8.12 4.02 17.37
C ALA A 3 7.56 5.36 16.86
N VAL A 4 7.98 5.77 15.65
CA VAL A 4 7.32 6.88 14.95
C VAL A 4 6.16 6.25 14.20
N PRO A 5 4.91 6.35 14.69
CA PRO A 5 3.76 5.62 14.13
C PRO A 5 3.46 6.01 12.67
N GLU A 6 3.77 7.25 12.27
CA GLU A 6 3.47 7.78 10.93
C GLU A 6 4.41 7.20 9.85
N VAL A 7 5.69 6.98 10.18
CA VAL A 7 6.66 6.45 9.22
C VAL A 7 6.46 4.95 8.99
N SER A 8 5.74 4.27 9.90
CA SER A 8 5.45 2.84 9.80
C SER A 8 4.66 2.50 8.52
N LEU A 9 3.67 3.32 8.15
CA LEU A 9 2.87 3.10 6.94
C LEU A 9 3.72 3.24 5.67
N ILE A 10 4.55 4.28 5.60
CA ILE A 10 5.45 4.53 4.47
C ILE A 10 6.45 3.37 4.32
N PHE A 11 7.09 2.95 5.41
CA PHE A 11 8.01 1.81 5.38
C PHE A 11 7.31 0.51 4.97
N LYS A 12 6.06 0.30 5.41
CA LYS A 12 5.27 -0.88 5.03
C LYS A 12 4.98 -0.90 3.54
N ILE A 13 4.55 0.23 2.96
CA ILE A 13 4.30 0.37 1.52
C ILE A 13 5.61 0.19 0.72
N ALA A 14 6.70 0.82 1.15
CA ALA A 14 8.00 0.70 0.49
C ALA A 14 8.52 -0.74 0.48
N SER A 15 8.38 -1.46 1.59
CA SER A 15 8.78 -2.87 1.69
C SER A 15 7.98 -3.76 0.73
N ILE A 16 6.67 -3.54 0.64
CA ILE A 16 5.79 -4.25 -0.30
C ILE A 16 6.18 -3.94 -1.76
N ALA A 17 6.48 -2.68 -2.07
CA ALA A 17 6.91 -2.27 -3.41
C ALA A 17 8.21 -2.96 -3.85
N ILE A 18 9.18 -3.11 -2.95
CA ILE A 18 10.42 -3.86 -3.21
C ILE A 18 10.09 -5.32 -3.57
N ILE A 19 9.23 -5.97 -2.79
CA ILE A 19 8.82 -7.36 -3.03
C ILE A 19 8.14 -7.49 -4.40
N ILE A 20 7.17 -6.63 -4.70
CA ILE A 20 6.48 -6.61 -6.00
C ILE A 20 7.48 -6.44 -7.15
N SER A 21 8.45 -5.53 -7.00
CA SER A 21 9.47 -5.28 -8.02
C SER A 21 10.36 -6.49 -8.28
N ILE A 22 10.74 -7.22 -7.22
CA ILE A 22 11.50 -8.47 -7.34
C ILE A 22 10.67 -9.53 -8.07
N PHE A 23 9.41 -9.75 -7.69
CA PHE A 23 8.54 -10.72 -8.37
C PHE A 23 8.28 -10.34 -9.83
N TYR A 24 8.02 -9.06 -10.11
CA TYR A 24 7.84 -8.55 -11.47
C TYR A 24 9.08 -8.84 -12.32
N SER A 25 10.27 -8.50 -11.81
CA SER A 25 11.53 -8.72 -12.51
C SER A 25 11.80 -10.21 -12.75
N PHE A 26 11.50 -11.05 -11.76
CA PHE A 26 11.65 -12.50 -11.84
C PHE A 26 10.70 -13.12 -12.88
N LEU A 27 9.41 -12.78 -12.84
CA LEU A 27 8.41 -13.29 -13.78
C LEU A 27 8.69 -12.84 -15.21
N ARG A 28 9.15 -11.60 -15.38
CA ARG A 28 9.58 -11.06 -16.67
C ARG A 28 10.80 -11.80 -17.21
N GLN A 29 11.81 -12.06 -16.38
CA GLN A 29 12.97 -12.88 -16.78
C GLN A 29 12.59 -14.33 -17.11
N ALA A 30 11.55 -14.87 -16.47
CA ALA A 30 11.01 -16.19 -16.77
C ALA A 30 10.16 -16.23 -18.06
N GLY A 31 10.01 -15.11 -18.79
CA GLY A 31 9.18 -15.00 -19.99
C GLY A 31 7.68 -15.05 -19.73
N ARG A 32 7.25 -14.74 -18.49
CA ARG A 32 5.87 -14.80 -18.02
C ARG A 32 5.29 -13.39 -17.82
N ASP A 33 5.30 -12.60 -18.89
CA ASP A 33 4.91 -11.19 -18.86
C ASP A 33 3.47 -10.96 -18.35
N GLU A 34 2.53 -11.84 -18.71
CA GLU A 34 1.14 -11.75 -18.23
C GLU A 34 1.06 -11.78 -16.70
N TYR A 35 1.76 -12.74 -16.07
CA TYR A 35 1.82 -12.85 -14.62
C TYR A 35 2.58 -11.69 -13.98
N ALA A 36 3.61 -11.18 -14.67
CA ALA A 36 4.31 -9.98 -14.23
C ALA A 36 3.34 -8.78 -14.17
N TYR A 37 2.50 -8.56 -15.17
CA TYR A 37 1.50 -7.49 -15.09
C TYR A 37 0.46 -7.73 -13.99
N MET A 38 0.04 -8.98 -13.76
CA MET A 38 -0.87 -9.31 -12.65
C MET A 38 -0.26 -9.00 -11.28
N ILE A 39 1.05 -9.18 -11.09
CA ILE A 39 1.71 -8.84 -9.81
C ILE A 39 1.68 -7.33 -9.55
N LEU A 40 1.79 -6.50 -10.59
CA LEU A 40 1.70 -5.05 -10.46
C LEU A 40 0.29 -4.63 -10.05
N LEU A 41 -0.75 -5.21 -10.66
CA LEU A 41 -2.14 -4.95 -10.31
C LEU A 41 -2.47 -5.40 -8.89
N ALA A 42 -2.04 -6.61 -8.51
CA ALA A 42 -2.20 -7.12 -7.15
C ALA A 42 -1.46 -6.22 -6.13
N GLY A 43 -0.26 -5.79 -6.47
CA GLY A 43 0.52 -4.86 -5.67
C GLY A 43 -0.19 -3.53 -5.43
N LEU A 44 -0.76 -2.94 -6.48
CA LEU A 44 -1.56 -1.72 -6.38
C LEU A 44 -2.78 -1.91 -5.47
N ALA A 45 -3.51 -3.03 -5.64
CA ALA A 45 -4.68 -3.34 -4.82
C ALA A 45 -4.31 -3.45 -3.32
N VAL A 46 -3.18 -4.11 -3.00
CA VAL A 46 -2.68 -4.21 -1.62
C VAL A 46 -2.33 -2.84 -1.04
N VAL A 47 -1.68 -1.97 -1.82
CA VAL A 47 -1.36 -0.61 -1.36
C VAL A 47 -2.63 0.20 -1.09
N PHE A 48 -3.66 0.07 -1.92
CA PHE A 48 -4.95 0.71 -1.65
C PHE A 48 -5.61 0.18 -0.37
N MET A 49 -5.59 -1.13 -0.13
CA MET A 49 -6.10 -1.69 1.14
C MET A 49 -5.39 -1.12 2.37
N LEU A 50 -4.09 -0.82 2.25
CA LEU A 50 -3.32 -0.18 3.33
C LEU A 50 -3.62 1.31 3.48
N ALA A 51 -4.02 2.00 2.40
CA ALA A 51 -4.33 3.43 2.42
C ALA A 51 -5.76 3.72 2.90
N ILE A 52 -6.73 2.84 2.66
CA ILE A 52 -8.14 3.04 3.03
C ILE A 52 -8.34 3.41 4.51
N PRO A 53 -7.76 2.68 5.49
CA PRO A 53 -7.93 3.03 6.91
C PRO A 53 -7.43 4.44 7.24
N ALA A 54 -6.29 4.84 6.67
CA ALA A 54 -5.74 6.17 6.88
C ALA A 54 -6.67 7.26 6.31
N ILE A 55 -7.30 7.00 5.17
CA ILE A 55 -8.32 7.90 4.60
C ILE A 55 -9.54 7.96 5.53
N MET A 56 -10.02 6.82 6.04
CA MET A 56 -11.15 6.78 6.97
C MET A 56 -10.88 7.57 8.25
N ASP A 57 -9.67 7.47 8.82
CA ASP A 57 -9.27 8.22 10.00
C ASP A 57 -9.35 9.74 9.77
N LEU A 58 -8.95 10.20 8.57
CA LEU A 58 -9.08 11.60 8.18
C LEU A 58 -10.55 12.02 8.04
N PHE A 59 -11.39 11.20 7.42
CA PHE A 59 -12.83 11.47 7.33
C PHE A 59 -13.48 11.56 8.71
N GLN A 60 -13.17 10.63 9.62
CA GLN A 60 -13.65 10.67 11.01
C GLN A 60 -13.12 11.88 11.77
N ALA A 61 -11.91 12.36 11.47
CA ALA A 61 -11.40 13.60 12.04
C ALA A 61 -12.21 14.81 11.57
N VAL A 62 -12.53 14.88 10.27
CA VAL A 62 -13.40 15.93 9.69
C VAL A 62 -14.80 15.88 10.33
N GLU A 63 -15.45 14.72 10.38
CA GLU A 63 -16.77 14.56 11.00
C GLU A 63 -16.82 15.05 12.45
N ARG A 64 -15.76 14.75 13.23
CA ARG A 64 -15.62 15.22 14.62
C ARG A 64 -15.47 16.74 14.71
N VAL A 65 -14.70 17.36 13.83
CA VAL A 65 -14.51 18.82 13.82
C VAL A 65 -15.81 19.54 13.47
N PHE A 66 -16.58 18.99 12.53
CA PHE A 66 -17.87 19.56 12.13
C PHE A 66 -19.05 19.10 13.00
N ASN A 67 -18.77 18.27 14.03
CA ASN A 67 -19.77 17.72 14.93
C ASN A 67 -20.97 17.12 14.17
N LEU A 68 -20.71 16.39 13.09
CA LEU A 68 -21.73 15.73 12.25
C LEU A 68 -22.32 14.46 12.89
N TYR A 69 -22.28 14.39 14.23
CA TYR A 69 -22.86 13.33 15.05
C TYR A 69 -24.09 13.84 15.82
#